data_AF-A0A2R7JDP6-F1
#
_entry.id   AF-A0A2R7JDP6-F1
#
_cell.length_a   1.000
_cell.length_b   1.000
_cell.length_c   1.000
_cell.angle_alpha   90.00
_cell.angle_beta   90.00
_cell.angle_gamma   90.00
#
_symmetry.space_group_name_H-M   'P 1'
#
loop_
_entity.id
_entity.type
_entity.pdbx_description
1 polymer ?
#
loop_
_entity_poly.entity_id
_entity_poly.type
_entity_poly.pdbx_seq_one_letter_code
_entity_poly.pdbx_strand_id
1 'polypeptide(L)'
;MGGKMPYYSLQVRDGEDADFNDLKGMYPDGRPADYAKGRMLYVHRPFDIATLKRNIAGLGENGSWIEVKRITKREFEWKKHQ
;
A
#
# COMPACT_ATOMS: atom_id res chain seq x y z
N MET A 1 -6.47 -1.33 24.87
CA MET A 1 -5.53 -2.12 24.06
C MET A 1 -4.94 -1.24 22.97
N GLY A 2 -3.74 -0.70 23.18
CA GLY A 2 -3.05 0.13 22.17
C GLY A 2 -2.35 -0.75 21.14
N GLY A 3 -3.11 -1.43 20.28
CA GLY A 3 -2.54 -2.21 19.19
C GLY A 3 -1.78 -1.27 18.25
N LYS A 4 -0.44 -1.38 18.23
CA LYS A 4 0.38 -0.61 17.28
C LYS A 4 -0.05 -1.02 15.87
N MET A 5 -0.77 -0.14 15.20
CA MET A 5 -1.17 -0.31 13.80
C MET A 5 0.09 -0.54 12.94
N PRO A 6 0.11 -1.59 12.11
CA PRO A 6 1.25 -1.91 11.28
C PRO A 6 1.43 -0.93 10.12
N TYR A 7 2.69 -0.80 9.67
CA TYR A 7 3.07 0.00 8.51
C TYR A 7 3.40 -0.92 7.34
N TYR A 8 2.97 -0.53 6.15
CA TYR A 8 3.18 -1.28 4.92
C TYR A 8 3.69 -0.37 3.81
N SER A 9 4.56 -0.91 2.98
CA SER A 9 4.91 -0.36 1.67
C SER A 9 4.36 -1.28 0.58
N LEU A 10 3.69 -0.67 -0.39
CA LEU A 10 3.25 -1.32 -1.61
C LEU A 10 4.09 -0.74 -2.74
N GLN A 11 4.64 -1.60 -3.59
CA GLN A 11 5.33 -1.19 -4.79
C GLN A 11 4.65 -1.81 -6.00
N VAL A 12 4.19 -0.98 -6.93
CA VAL A 12 3.69 -1.44 -8.22
C VAL A 12 4.89 -1.71 -9.11
N ARG A 13 5.15 -2.99 -9.38
CA ARG A 13 6.29 -3.45 -10.20
C ARG A 13 5.94 -3.45 -11.68
N ASP A 14 4.74 -3.90 -11.98
CA ASP A 14 4.19 -4.04 -13.32
C ASP A 14 2.73 -3.59 -13.27
N GLY A 15 2.21 -3.00 -14.35
CA GLY A 15 0.87 -2.39 -14.35
C GLY A 15 0.75 -1.06 -15.08
N GLU A 16 -0.47 -0.69 -15.44
CA GLU A 16 -0.79 0.60 -16.04
C GLU A 16 -0.83 1.72 -14.99
N ASP A 17 -0.50 2.95 -15.40
CA ASP A 17 -0.59 4.13 -14.52
C ASP A 17 -2.03 4.41 -14.04
N ALA A 18 -3.04 3.86 -14.75
CA ALA A 18 -4.44 3.86 -14.31
C ALA A 18 -4.64 3.04 -13.03
N ASP A 19 -4.16 1.79 -12.99
CA ASP A 19 -4.25 0.92 -11.80
C ASP A 19 -3.54 1.56 -10.59
N PHE A 20 -2.43 2.27 -10.83
CA PHE A 20 -1.74 3.02 -9.78
C PHE A 20 -2.59 4.16 -9.20
N ASN A 21 -3.30 4.91 -10.04
CA ASN A 21 -4.17 5.99 -9.58
C ASN A 21 -5.38 5.46 -8.80
N ASP A 22 -5.96 4.33 -9.22
CA ASP A 22 -7.02 3.64 -8.48
C ASP A 22 -6.54 3.17 -7.10
N LEU A 23 -5.36 2.53 -7.04
CA LEU A 23 -4.70 2.14 -5.79
C LEU A 23 -4.42 3.34 -4.88
N LYS A 24 -4.06 4.49 -5.45
CA LYS A 24 -3.78 5.69 -4.66
C LYS A 24 -5.06 6.27 -4.04
N GLY A 25 -6.21 6.15 -4.71
CA GLY A 25 -7.47 6.79 -4.33
C GLY A 25 -8.35 6.00 -3.34
N MET A 26 -8.40 4.68 -3.46
CA MET A 26 -9.41 3.86 -2.75
C MET A 26 -8.86 2.80 -1.77
N TYR A 27 -7.54 2.74 -1.57
CA TYR A 27 -6.94 1.55 -1.00
C TYR A 27 -6.70 1.51 0.54
N PRO A 28 -7.03 0.39 1.25
CA PRO A 28 -7.93 -0.73 0.91
C PRO A 28 -9.37 -0.59 1.45
N ASP A 29 -9.70 0.52 2.10
CA ASP A 29 -10.98 0.72 2.82
C ASP A 29 -11.77 1.91 2.23
N GLY A 30 -11.62 2.16 0.93
CA GLY A 30 -12.14 3.38 0.30
C GLY A 30 -11.42 4.66 0.73
N ARG A 31 -10.24 4.53 1.34
CA ARG A 31 -9.39 5.65 1.78
C ARG A 31 -8.11 5.67 0.96
N PRO A 32 -7.57 6.84 0.62
CA PRO A 32 -6.29 6.91 -0.05
C PRO A 32 -5.14 6.40 0.83
N ALA A 33 -4.02 6.08 0.17
CA ALA A 33 -2.77 5.76 0.88
C ALA A 33 -2.31 6.95 1.74
N ASP A 34 -1.69 6.68 2.89
CA ASP A 34 -1.20 7.74 3.79
C ASP A 34 -0.06 8.55 3.15
N TYR A 35 0.72 7.91 2.28
CA TYR A 35 1.76 8.56 1.50
C TYR A 35 1.99 7.82 0.18
N ALA A 36 2.28 8.55 -0.89
CA ALA A 36 2.55 8.01 -2.21
C ALA A 36 3.75 8.74 -2.84
N LYS A 37 4.71 7.99 -3.38
CA LYS A 37 5.90 8.53 -4.07
C LYS A 37 6.22 7.69 -5.29
N GLY A 38 6.08 8.26 -6.49
CA GLY A 38 6.21 7.49 -7.73
C GLY A 38 5.29 6.28 -7.70
N ARG A 39 5.79 5.08 -8.03
CA ARG A 39 5.06 3.80 -7.96
C ARG A 39 5.07 3.11 -6.58
N MET A 40 5.40 3.85 -5.52
CA MET A 40 5.34 3.35 -4.14
C MET A 40 4.20 4.00 -3.36
N LEU A 41 3.42 3.17 -2.66
CA LEU A 41 2.40 3.59 -1.72
C LEU A 41 2.78 3.12 -0.32
N TYR A 42 2.48 3.93 0.67
CA TYR A 42 2.77 3.65 2.06
C TYR A 42 1.47 3.81 2.85
N VAL A 43 1.15 2.80 3.65
CA VAL A 43 -0.11 2.72 4.40
C VAL A 43 0.13 2.29 5.82
N HIS A 44 -0.63 2.89 6.72
CA HIS A 44 -0.68 2.63 8.15
C HIS A 44 -2.13 2.33 8.52
N ARG A 45 -2.45 1.04 8.64
CA ARG A 45 -3.84 0.55 8.76
C ARG A 45 -3.89 -0.66 9.70
N PRO A 46 -5.02 -0.92 10.38
CA PRO A 46 -5.17 -2.03 11.32
C PRO A 46 -5.31 -3.41 10.65
N PHE A 47 -5.01 -3.56 9.36
CA PHE A 47 -5.13 -4.82 8.64
C PHE A 47 -3.88 -5.68 8.79
N ASP A 48 -4.05 -7.00 8.80
CA ASP A 48 -2.97 -7.96 8.60
C ASP A 48 -2.49 -7.97 7.14
N ILE A 49 -1.22 -8.33 6.93
CA ILE A 49 -0.61 -8.37 5.59
C ILE A 49 -1.36 -9.32 4.63
N ALA A 50 -1.96 -10.40 5.14
CA ALA A 50 -2.72 -11.34 4.33
C ALA A 50 -4.01 -10.70 3.78
N THR A 51 -4.75 -10.00 4.62
CA THR A 51 -5.93 -9.21 4.23
C THR A 51 -5.54 -8.14 3.22
N LEU A 52 -4.42 -7.45 3.49
CA LEU A 52 -3.91 -6.42 2.59
C LEU A 52 -3.54 -6.99 1.22
N LYS A 53 -2.87 -8.15 1.16
CA LYS A 53 -2.54 -8.84 -0.09
C LYS A 53 -3.79 -9.29 -0.84
N ARG A 54 -4.82 -9.80 -0.13
CA ARG A 54 -6.09 -10.22 -0.74
C ARG A 54 -6.83 -9.04 -1.37
N ASN A 55 -6.88 -7.89 -0.70
CA ASN A 55 -7.53 -6.69 -1.24
C ASN A 55 -6.76 -6.12 -2.46
N ILE A 56 -5.43 -6.24 -2.47
CA ILE A 56 -4.57 -5.84 -3.60
C ILE A 56 -4.75 -6.80 -4.77
N ALA A 57 -4.84 -8.10 -4.50
CA ALA A 57 -4.98 -9.11 -5.54
C ALA A 57 -6.24 -8.90 -6.38
N GLY A 58 -7.33 -8.41 -5.78
CA GLY A 58 -8.55 -8.03 -6.51
C GLY A 58 -8.42 -6.78 -7.39
N LEU A 59 -7.41 -5.93 -7.16
CA LEU A 59 -7.09 -4.79 -8.03
C LEU A 59 -6.09 -5.17 -9.13
N GLY A 60 -5.30 -6.23 -8.89
CA GLY A 60 -4.32 -6.74 -9.85
C GLY A 60 -4.89 -7.58 -10.99
N GLU A 61 -6.22 -7.75 -11.10
CA GLU A 61 -6.85 -8.55 -12.18
C GLU A 61 -6.55 -8.00 -13.59
N ASN A 62 -6.09 -6.75 -13.72
CA ASN A 62 -5.61 -6.16 -14.99
C ASN A 62 -4.13 -6.45 -15.31
N GLY A 63 -3.47 -7.36 -14.58
CA GLY A 63 -2.05 -7.72 -14.82
C GLY A 63 -1.04 -6.93 -13.99
N SER A 64 -1.51 -6.08 -13.09
CA SER A 64 -0.66 -5.29 -12.20
C SER A 64 -0.04 -6.13 -11.07
N TRP A 65 1.29 -6.25 -11.04
CA TRP A 65 2.02 -6.93 -9.96
C TRP A 65 2.37 -5.96 -8.84
N ILE A 66 1.78 -6.16 -7.67
CA ILE A 66 1.95 -5.27 -6.52
C ILE A 66 2.66 -6.02 -5.39
N GLU A 67 3.85 -5.56 -5.06
CA GLU A 67 4.65 -6.11 -3.98
C GLU A 67 4.27 -5.45 -2.65
N VAL A 68 3.78 -6.26 -1.71
CA VAL A 68 3.38 -5.80 -0.37
C VAL A 68 4.41 -6.22 0.66
N LYS A 69 4.97 -5.25 1.36
CA LYS A 69 5.95 -5.48 2.43
C LYS A 69 5.55 -4.75 3.70
N ARG A 70 5.62 -5.46 4.84
CA ARG A 70 5.52 -4.84 6.16
C ARG A 70 6.83 -4.11 6.46
N ILE A 71 6.73 -2.86 6.87
CA ILE A 71 7.86 -2.01 7.22
C ILE A 71 7.72 -1.52 8.66
N THR A 72 8.81 -0.99 9.20
CA THR A 72 8.80 -0.35 10.51
C THR A 72 8.29 1.10 10.42
N LYS A 73 7.84 1.66 11.54
CA LYS A 73 7.52 3.10 11.64
C LYS A 73 8.68 3.97 11.17
N ARG A 74 9.91 3.62 11.57
CA ARG A 74 11.12 4.37 11.20
C ARG A 74 11.33 4.40 9.69
N GLU A 75 11.14 3.26 9.01
CA GLU A 75 11.24 3.20 7.55
C GLU A 75 10.14 4.00 6.87
N PHE A 76 8.90 3.92 7.37
CA PHE A 76 7.78 4.69 6.85
C PHE A 76 8.06 6.21 6.91
N GLU A 77 8.48 6.70 8.08
CA GLU A 77 8.80 8.11 8.28
C GLU A 77 10.01 8.53 7.43
N TRP A 78 11.07 7.70 7.38
CA TRP A 78 12.24 8.00 6.57
C TRP A 78 11.91 8.11 5.08
N LYS A 79 11.06 7.22 4.56
CA LYS A 79 10.62 7.26 3.15
C LYS A 79 9.70 8.42 2.82
N LYS A 80 8.96 8.95 3.80
CA LYS A 80 8.14 10.17 3.67
C LYS A 80 9.00 11.43 3.52
N HIS A 81 10.18 11.45 4.14
CA HIS A 81 11.10 12.60 4.16
C HIS A 81 12.23 12.53 3.11
N GLN A 82 12.34 11.44 2.35
CA GLN A 82 13.16 11.40 1.13
C GLN A 82 12.41 12.02 -0.05
#